data_AF-V4Y2L7-F1
#
_entry.id   AF-V4Y2L7-F1
#
_cell.length_a   1.000
_cell.length_b   1.000
_cell.length_c   1.000
_cell.angle_alpha   90.00
_cell.angle_beta   90.00
_cell.angle_gamma   90.00
#
_symmetry.space_group_name_H-M   'P 1'
#
loop_
_entity.id
_entity.type
_entity.pdbx_description
1 polymer ?
#
loop_
_entity_poly.entity_id
_entity_poly.type
_entity_poly.pdbx_seq_one_letter_code
_entity_poly.pdbx_strand_id
1 'polypeptide(L)'
;LLLLTESSLRSALGGLFAFGMAAVLGWATLDVDPAAPLAAGSMLTPLLTGLFGAPILLDAMGGGGVPPQDDPRLAMPRRDLGVTAGAGSLAGALVGYLPGVSAAIASVIALPAVPNRDPDRGYVVATSGANTANTVFALFALIALGTPRTGVLVAMKETGVPLSLPALLTAVVIGAAAGFLLVVSLGDRYLRTVGRMEYTTVSTAVLAFLVALSYLFTGLFGVGVFVVAATVGLLPPRFGTRRVHLMGVLIGPLML
;
A
#
# COMPACT_ATOMS: atom_id res chain seq x y z
N LEU A 1 -1.66 20.49 3.59
CA LEU A 1 -0.45 20.53 2.73
C LEU A 1 -0.57 19.65 1.48
N LEU A 2 -0.92 18.36 1.58
CA LEU A 2 -1.05 17.48 0.40
C LEU A 2 -2.13 17.93 -0.62
N LEU A 3 -3.22 18.57 -0.17
CA LEU A 3 -4.23 19.12 -1.09
C LEU A 3 -3.68 20.27 -1.96
N LEU A 4 -2.66 20.98 -1.49
CA LEU A 4 -2.04 22.10 -2.20
C LEU A 4 -1.08 21.64 -3.31
N THR A 5 -0.74 20.34 -3.34
CA THR A 5 0.15 19.77 -4.37
C THR A 5 -0.64 19.13 -5.53
N GLU A 6 -1.96 19.27 -5.52
CA GLU A 6 -2.82 18.84 -6.62
C GLU A 6 -2.70 19.77 -7.83
N SER A 7 -2.84 19.21 -9.03
CA SER A 7 -2.63 19.92 -10.29
C SER A 7 -3.73 20.90 -10.65
N SER A 8 -4.91 20.79 -10.03
CA SER A 8 -6.07 21.65 -10.33
C SER A 8 -6.97 21.84 -9.11
N LEU A 9 -7.79 22.90 -9.11
CA LEU A 9 -8.79 23.14 -8.08
C LEU A 9 -9.82 21.99 -8.00
N ARG A 10 -10.21 21.43 -9.15
CA ARG A 10 -11.13 20.28 -9.20
C ARG A 10 -10.51 19.06 -8.51
N SER A 11 -9.24 18.78 -8.77
CA SER A 11 -8.49 17.70 -8.12
C SER A 11 -8.35 17.97 -6.62
N ALA A 12 -8.07 19.21 -6.21
CA ALA A 12 -7.97 19.58 -4.80
C ALA A 12 -9.30 19.42 -4.05
N LEU A 13 -10.42 19.89 -4.62
CA LEU A 13 -11.75 19.72 -4.03
C LEU A 13 -12.17 18.25 -3.98
N GLY A 14 -11.87 17.49 -5.05
CA GLY A 14 -12.08 16.04 -5.07
C GLY A 14 -11.26 15.31 -4.00
N GLY A 15 -10.01 15.73 -3.80
CA GLY A 15 -9.13 15.20 -2.76
C GLY A 15 -9.64 15.50 -1.36
N LEU A 16 -10.13 16.72 -1.12
CA LEU A 16 -10.73 17.12 0.16
C LEU A 16 -11.99 16.31 0.45
N PHE A 17 -12.85 16.13 -0.55
CA PHE A 17 -14.06 15.31 -0.43
C PHE A 17 -13.72 13.83 -0.16
N ALA A 18 -12.78 13.26 -0.92
CA ALA A 18 -12.32 11.88 -0.70
C ALA A 18 -11.69 11.69 0.68
N PHE A 19 -10.89 12.65 1.16
CA PHE A 19 -10.32 12.64 2.51
C PHE A 19 -11.43 12.67 3.56
N GLY A 20 -12.41 13.56 3.44
CA GLY A 20 -13.53 13.65 4.38
C GLY A 20 -14.36 12.37 4.44
N MET A 21 -14.71 11.80 3.29
CA MET A 21 -15.45 10.54 3.21
C MET A 21 -14.65 9.38 3.82
N ALA A 22 -13.36 9.29 3.52
CA ALA A 22 -12.48 8.27 4.09
C ALA A 22 -12.34 8.44 5.62
N ALA A 23 -12.19 9.68 6.10
CA ALA A 23 -12.08 9.99 7.52
C ALA A 23 -13.34 9.62 8.30
N VAL A 24 -14.52 9.96 7.78
CA VAL A 24 -15.80 9.55 8.38
C VAL A 24 -15.93 8.03 8.42
N LEU A 25 -15.57 7.35 7.32
CA LEU A 25 -15.59 5.89 7.25
C LEU A 25 -14.64 5.28 8.29
N GLY A 26 -13.42 5.80 8.41
CA GLY A 26 -12.45 5.35 9.40
C GLY A 26 -12.94 5.54 10.82
N TRP A 27 -13.46 6.73 11.14
CA TRP A 27 -13.99 7.05 12.47
C TRP A 27 -15.16 6.14 12.86
N ALA A 28 -16.03 5.83 11.90
CA ALA A 28 -17.20 4.99 12.15
C ALA A 28 -16.87 3.48 12.27
N THR A 29 -15.71 3.02 11.81
CA THR A 29 -15.47 1.58 11.61
C THR A 29 -14.17 1.04 12.17
N LEU A 30 -13.12 1.83 12.39
CA LEU A 30 -11.80 1.31 12.79
C LEU A 30 -11.83 0.56 14.13
N ASP A 31 -12.56 1.11 15.12
CA ASP A 31 -12.62 0.56 16.47
C ASP A 31 -13.74 -0.49 16.66
N VAL A 32 -14.43 -0.85 15.57
CA VAL A 32 -15.46 -1.89 15.62
C VAL A 32 -14.79 -3.27 15.65
N ASP A 33 -15.21 -4.11 16.60
CA ASP A 33 -14.81 -5.51 16.70
C ASP A 33 -15.96 -6.42 16.25
N PRO A 34 -16.11 -6.68 14.93
CA PRO A 34 -17.21 -7.47 14.41
C PRO A 34 -16.99 -8.96 14.68
N ALA A 35 -18.09 -9.69 14.92
CA ALA A 35 -18.05 -11.14 14.95
C ALA A 35 -17.51 -11.69 13.61
N ALA A 36 -16.36 -12.35 13.67
CA ALA A 36 -15.65 -12.86 12.51
C ALA A 36 -15.42 -14.37 12.60
N PRO A 37 -15.38 -15.08 11.44
CA PRO A 37 -14.98 -16.48 11.40
C PRO A 37 -13.55 -16.75 11.91
N LEU A 38 -12.62 -15.82 11.70
CA LEU A 38 -11.25 -15.90 12.22
C LEU A 38 -11.03 -14.94 13.39
N ALA A 39 -10.34 -15.42 14.42
CA ALA A 39 -10.04 -14.70 15.65
C ALA A 39 -8.92 -13.63 15.54
N ALA A 40 -8.46 -13.30 14.33
CA ALA A 40 -7.36 -12.37 14.08
C ALA A 40 -7.78 -11.22 13.15
N GLY A 41 -9.07 -10.90 13.16
CA GLY A 41 -9.68 -9.92 12.29
C GLY A 41 -9.41 -8.48 12.69
N SER A 42 -9.01 -7.64 11.75
CA SER A 42 -9.00 -6.19 11.92
C SER A 42 -9.79 -5.53 10.80
N MET A 43 -10.50 -4.44 11.12
CA MET A 43 -11.21 -3.62 10.14
C MET A 43 -10.28 -3.00 9.08
N LEU A 44 -8.96 -3.05 9.28
CA LEU A 44 -7.97 -2.63 8.28
C LEU A 44 -8.07 -3.42 6.97
N THR A 45 -8.37 -4.73 7.01
CA THR A 45 -8.44 -5.54 5.79
C THR A 45 -9.56 -5.09 4.85
N PRO A 46 -10.85 -5.06 5.26
CA PRO A 46 -11.93 -4.59 4.39
C PRO A 46 -11.75 -3.10 3.99
N LEU A 47 -11.27 -2.24 4.90
CA LEU A 47 -11.07 -0.83 4.61
C LEU A 47 -9.98 -0.60 3.56
N LEU A 48 -8.77 -1.14 3.75
CA LEU A 48 -7.65 -0.87 2.85
C LEU A 48 -7.83 -1.59 1.50
N THR A 49 -8.35 -2.81 1.51
CA THR A 49 -8.61 -3.54 0.25
C THR A 49 -9.77 -2.92 -0.52
N GLY A 50 -10.79 -2.40 0.16
CA GLY A 50 -11.87 -1.64 -0.45
C GLY A 50 -11.40 -0.27 -0.98
N LEU A 51 -10.72 0.54 -0.18
CA LEU A 51 -10.29 1.89 -0.59
C LEU A 51 -9.24 1.88 -1.71
N PHE A 52 -8.32 0.91 -1.70
CA PHE A 52 -7.17 0.92 -2.62
C PHE A 52 -7.17 -0.23 -3.62
N GLY A 53 -7.59 -1.43 -3.23
CA GLY A 53 -7.55 -2.61 -4.10
C GLY A 53 -8.71 -2.66 -5.08
N ALA A 54 -9.95 -2.64 -4.56
CA ALA A 54 -11.14 -2.84 -5.37
C ALA A 54 -11.29 -1.82 -6.52
N PRO A 55 -11.07 -0.50 -6.33
CA PRO A 55 -11.11 0.47 -7.42
C PRO A 55 -10.14 0.17 -8.55
N ILE A 56 -8.91 -0.30 -8.24
CA ILE A 56 -7.93 -0.68 -9.27
C ILE A 56 -8.43 -1.86 -10.07
N LEU A 57 -8.96 -2.87 -9.39
CA LEU A 57 -9.45 -4.08 -10.03
C LEU A 57 -10.66 -3.78 -10.92
N LEU A 58 -11.59 -2.95 -10.44
CA LEU A 58 -12.76 -2.48 -11.18
C LEU A 58 -12.37 -1.66 -12.41
N ASP A 59 -11.48 -0.68 -12.26
CA ASP A 59 -11.00 0.13 -13.38
C ASP A 59 -10.19 -0.70 -14.40
N ALA A 60 -9.57 -1.81 -13.97
CA ALA A 60 -8.84 -2.72 -14.85
C ALA A 60 -9.75 -3.70 -15.62
N MET A 61 -11.03 -3.86 -15.24
CA MET A 61 -11.97 -4.72 -15.97
C MET A 61 -12.18 -4.18 -17.39
N GLY A 62 -12.09 -5.06 -18.39
CA GLY A 62 -12.15 -4.67 -19.81
C GLY A 62 -10.88 -3.96 -20.33
N GLY A 63 -9.79 -3.91 -19.55
CA GLY A 63 -8.51 -3.37 -19.99
C GLY A 63 -7.79 -4.27 -21.02
N GLY A 64 -6.97 -3.64 -21.87
CA GLY A 64 -6.28 -4.28 -23.01
C GLY A 64 -5.10 -5.20 -22.68
N GLY A 65 -4.96 -5.67 -21.44
CA GLY A 65 -3.93 -6.64 -21.08
C GLY A 65 -2.64 -6.05 -20.49
N VAL A 66 -1.66 -6.95 -20.28
CA VAL A 66 -0.27 -6.57 -19.94
C VAL A 66 0.37 -6.02 -21.21
N PRO A 67 0.94 -4.80 -21.21
CA PRO A 67 1.69 -4.28 -22.36
C PRO A 67 2.85 -5.22 -22.74
N PRO A 68 3.32 -5.19 -24.01
CA PRO A 68 4.49 -5.95 -24.42
C PRO A 68 5.69 -5.70 -23.49
N GLN A 69 6.33 -6.78 -23.03
CA GLN A 69 7.52 -6.71 -22.17
C GLN A 69 8.77 -6.69 -23.05
N ASP A 70 9.70 -5.79 -22.73
CA ASP A 70 10.99 -5.66 -23.41
C ASP A 70 12.02 -6.64 -22.84
N ASP A 71 13.24 -6.60 -23.35
CA ASP A 71 14.34 -7.46 -22.89
C ASP A 71 14.77 -7.17 -21.42
N PRO A 72 15.49 -8.11 -20.75
CA PRO A 72 15.80 -8.00 -19.32
C PRO A 72 16.95 -7.03 -19.00
N ARG A 73 17.40 -6.19 -19.94
CA ARG A 73 18.47 -5.22 -19.67
C ARG A 73 18.01 -4.17 -18.65
N LEU A 74 18.91 -3.87 -17.71
CA LEU A 74 18.71 -2.77 -16.76
C LEU A 74 18.73 -1.44 -17.52
N ALA A 75 17.56 -0.84 -17.72
CA ALA A 75 17.41 0.41 -18.47
C ALA A 75 17.80 1.68 -17.69
N MET A 76 17.97 1.59 -16.36
CA MET A 76 18.28 2.74 -15.52
C MET A 76 19.80 2.88 -15.29
N PRO A 77 20.41 4.07 -15.52
CA PRO A 77 21.81 4.31 -15.19
C PRO A 77 22.10 4.10 -13.69
N ARG A 78 23.29 3.57 -13.36
CA ARG A 78 23.69 3.26 -11.96
C ARG A 78 23.59 4.46 -11.01
N ARG A 79 23.93 5.65 -11.50
CA ARG A 79 23.84 6.89 -10.71
C ARG A 79 22.39 7.23 -10.37
N ASP A 80 21.52 7.19 -11.38
CA ASP A 80 20.11 7.52 -11.24
C ASP A 80 19.42 6.50 -10.33
N LEU A 81 19.76 5.22 -10.47
CA LEU A 81 19.35 4.15 -9.57
C LEU A 81 19.78 4.43 -8.13
N GLY A 82 21.06 4.77 -7.91
CA GLY A 82 21.59 5.05 -6.57
C GLY A 82 20.95 6.26 -5.89
N VAL A 83 20.76 7.37 -6.62
CA VAL A 83 20.09 8.57 -6.11
C VAL A 83 18.64 8.26 -5.76
N THR A 84 17.92 7.60 -6.66
CA THR A 84 16.50 7.28 -6.48
C THR A 84 16.28 6.31 -5.31
N ALA A 85 17.07 5.24 -5.24
CA ALA A 85 17.02 4.27 -4.14
C ALA A 85 17.41 4.92 -2.81
N GLY A 86 18.43 5.79 -2.81
CA GLY A 86 18.87 6.53 -1.62
C GLY A 86 17.79 7.48 -1.10
N ALA A 87 17.19 8.28 -1.98
CA ALA A 87 16.10 9.20 -1.63
C ALA A 87 14.89 8.44 -1.07
N GLY A 88 14.47 7.37 -1.74
CA GLY A 88 13.39 6.50 -1.26
C GLY A 88 13.70 5.88 0.11
N SER A 89 14.91 5.33 0.28
CA SER A 89 15.33 4.71 1.53
C SER A 89 15.39 5.71 2.69
N LEU A 90 15.93 6.91 2.47
CA LEU A 90 15.96 7.96 3.48
C LEU A 90 14.55 8.43 3.86
N ALA A 91 13.68 8.66 2.87
CA ALA A 91 12.29 9.04 3.13
C ALA A 91 11.55 7.93 3.92
N GLY A 92 11.74 6.67 3.54
CA GLY A 92 11.16 5.51 4.24
C GLY A 92 11.69 5.36 5.66
N ALA A 93 12.98 5.62 5.88
CA ALA A 93 13.59 5.61 7.20
C ALA A 93 12.98 6.68 8.11
N LEU A 94 12.84 7.91 7.61
CA LEU A 94 12.25 9.03 8.35
C LEU A 94 10.79 8.76 8.72
N VAL A 95 10.01 8.29 7.74
CA VAL A 95 8.59 8.01 7.92
C VAL A 95 8.33 6.79 8.81
N GLY A 96 9.26 5.83 8.85
CA GLY A 96 9.13 4.63 9.69
C GLY A 96 9.00 4.90 11.19
N TYR A 97 9.36 6.11 11.65
CA TYR A 97 9.17 6.54 13.04
C TYR A 97 7.85 7.30 13.28
N LEU A 98 7.15 7.71 12.22
CA LEU A 98 6.01 8.62 12.30
C LEU A 98 4.68 7.82 12.29
N PRO A 99 3.82 7.94 13.31
CA PRO A 99 2.54 7.25 13.33
C PRO A 99 1.64 7.72 12.19
N GLY A 100 0.88 6.79 11.61
CA GLY A 100 -0.09 7.09 10.56
C GLY A 100 0.52 7.46 9.20
N VAL A 101 1.84 7.47 9.05
CA VAL A 101 2.51 7.80 7.79
C VAL A 101 3.07 6.53 7.17
N SER A 102 2.64 6.23 5.95
CA SER A 102 2.98 5.00 5.25
C SER A 102 4.15 5.19 4.29
N ALA A 103 4.76 4.07 3.87
CA ALA A 103 5.79 4.07 2.84
C ALA A 103 5.33 4.67 1.49
N ALA A 104 4.02 4.68 1.22
CA ALA A 104 3.47 5.39 0.07
C ALA A 104 3.67 6.92 0.18
N ILE A 105 3.49 7.49 1.37
CA ILE A 105 3.76 8.92 1.62
C ILE A 105 5.27 9.19 1.53
N ALA A 106 6.10 8.31 2.08
CA ALA A 106 7.56 8.40 1.91
C ALA A 106 7.99 8.42 0.43
N SER A 107 7.37 7.58 -0.40
CA SER A 107 7.65 7.53 -1.84
C SER A 107 7.31 8.85 -2.53
N VAL A 108 6.19 9.49 -2.15
CA VAL A 108 5.82 10.83 -2.65
C VAL A 108 6.82 11.90 -2.19
N ILE A 109 7.34 11.81 -0.96
CA ILE A 109 8.38 12.73 -0.45
C ILE A 109 9.69 12.55 -1.22
N ALA A 110 10.00 11.34 -1.69
CA ALA A 110 11.20 11.05 -2.45
C ALA A 110 11.12 11.49 -3.93
N LEU A 111 9.91 11.61 -4.50
CA LEU A 111 9.68 11.94 -5.92
C LEU A 111 10.46 13.17 -6.44
N PRO A 112 10.57 14.30 -5.71
CA PRO A 112 11.33 15.45 -6.18
C PRO A 112 12.82 15.17 -6.42
N ALA A 113 13.38 14.14 -5.79
CA ALA A 113 14.78 13.72 -5.97
C ALA A 113 14.96 12.71 -7.12
N VAL A 114 13.87 12.22 -7.71
CA VAL A 114 13.90 11.24 -8.80
C VAL A 114 14.23 11.94 -10.12
N PRO A 115 15.23 11.47 -10.89
CA PRO A 115 15.54 12.04 -12.20
C PRO A 115 14.36 11.92 -13.18
N ASN A 116 14.02 13.01 -13.88
CA ASN A 116 12.90 13.07 -14.83
C ASN A 116 13.08 12.25 -16.12
N ARG A 117 14.19 11.51 -16.28
CA ARG A 117 14.48 10.76 -17.52
C ARG A 117 13.57 9.54 -17.68
N ASP A 118 13.24 8.88 -16.57
CA ASP A 118 12.35 7.72 -16.52
C ASP A 118 11.55 7.75 -15.20
N PRO A 119 10.48 8.56 -15.14
CA PRO A 119 9.75 8.81 -13.90
C PRO A 119 9.04 7.54 -13.39
N ASP A 120 8.60 6.66 -14.29
CA ASP A 120 7.88 5.44 -13.92
C ASP A 120 8.80 4.43 -13.25
N ARG A 121 9.97 4.14 -13.85
CA ARG A 121 10.99 3.28 -13.20
C ARG A 121 11.53 3.93 -11.95
N GLY A 122 11.74 5.24 -11.98
CA GLY A 122 12.17 6.00 -10.82
C GLY A 122 11.20 5.88 -9.64
N TYR A 123 9.89 5.95 -9.90
CA TYR A 123 8.87 5.74 -8.86
C TYR A 123 8.92 4.33 -8.27
N VAL A 124 9.09 3.29 -9.11
CA VAL A 124 9.22 1.90 -8.64
C VAL A 124 10.44 1.76 -7.73
N VAL A 125 11.60 2.27 -8.14
CA VAL A 125 12.84 2.20 -7.34
C VAL A 125 12.70 2.97 -6.03
N ALA A 126 12.17 4.19 -6.06
CA ALA A 126 11.98 5.01 -4.86
C ALA A 126 11.03 4.32 -3.87
N THR A 127 9.93 3.75 -4.37
CA THR A 127 8.95 3.03 -3.55
C THR A 127 9.52 1.75 -2.97
N SER A 128 10.31 0.99 -3.74
CA SER A 128 11.02 -0.18 -3.24
C SER A 128 12.00 0.20 -2.12
N GLY A 129 12.82 1.24 -2.31
CA GLY A 129 13.73 1.74 -1.28
C GLY A 129 12.99 2.18 -0.01
N ALA A 130 11.89 2.93 -0.17
CA ALA A 130 11.07 3.38 0.94
C ALA A 130 10.44 2.21 1.72
N ASN A 131 9.88 1.22 1.03
CA ASN A 131 9.28 0.04 1.65
C ASN A 131 10.31 -0.80 2.44
N THR A 132 11.48 -1.05 1.84
CA THR A 132 12.55 -1.83 2.48
C THR A 132 13.08 -1.09 3.71
N ALA A 133 13.39 0.21 3.57
CA ALA A 133 13.84 1.02 4.70
C ALA A 133 12.78 1.10 5.80
N ASN A 134 11.52 1.37 5.45
CA ASN A 134 10.42 1.42 6.41
C ASN A 134 10.29 0.10 7.19
N THR A 135 10.49 -1.05 6.55
CA THR A 135 10.44 -2.36 7.24
C THR A 135 11.52 -2.46 8.33
N VAL A 136 12.76 -2.05 8.01
CA VAL A 136 13.88 -2.05 8.96
C VAL A 136 13.67 -1.01 10.05
N PHE A 137 13.35 0.23 9.70
CA PHE A 137 13.23 1.32 10.67
C PHE A 137 11.96 1.23 11.53
N ALA A 138 10.87 0.67 11.01
CA ALA A 138 9.69 0.37 11.84
C ALA A 138 10.00 -0.68 12.91
N LEU A 139 10.89 -1.65 12.62
CA LEU A 139 11.37 -2.61 13.62
C LEU A 139 12.18 -1.91 14.71
N PHE A 140 13.10 -1.02 14.34
CA PHE A 140 13.82 -0.18 15.31
C PHE A 140 12.86 0.71 16.12
N ALA A 141 11.86 1.30 15.47
CA ALA A 141 10.84 2.10 16.13
C ALA A 141 10.00 1.28 17.12
N LEU A 142 9.63 0.04 16.79
CA LEU A 142 8.93 -0.86 17.72
C LEU A 142 9.77 -1.12 18.97
N ILE A 143 11.06 -1.41 18.80
CA ILE A 143 11.95 -1.72 19.92
C ILE A 143 12.24 -0.49 20.77
N ALA A 144 12.48 0.66 20.14
CA ALA A 144 12.83 1.90 20.85
C ALA A 144 11.62 2.61 21.48
N LEU A 145 10.46 2.59 20.79
CA LEU A 145 9.26 3.36 21.17
C LEU A 145 8.12 2.49 21.70
N GLY A 146 8.27 1.15 21.70
CA GLY A 146 7.28 0.20 22.19
C GLY A 146 5.98 0.12 21.37
N THR A 147 5.88 0.86 20.27
CA THR A 147 4.64 1.04 19.49
C THR A 147 4.85 0.56 18.06
N PRO A 148 4.05 -0.40 17.57
CA PRO A 148 4.18 -0.90 16.20
C PRO A 148 3.75 0.18 15.20
N ARG A 149 4.47 0.27 14.08
CA ARG A 149 4.21 1.24 13.01
C ARG A 149 3.65 0.60 11.74
N THR A 150 3.64 -0.73 11.66
CA THR A 150 3.11 -1.49 10.53
C THR A 150 2.26 -2.66 11.04
N GLY A 151 1.29 -3.12 10.23
CA GLY A 151 0.43 -4.24 10.60
C GLY A 151 1.20 -5.54 10.88
N VAL A 152 2.31 -5.78 10.17
CA VAL A 152 3.19 -6.93 10.43
C VAL A 152 3.77 -6.87 11.85
N LEU A 153 4.17 -5.67 12.30
CA LEU A 153 4.71 -5.47 13.63
C LEU A 153 3.64 -5.48 14.72
N VAL A 154 2.40 -5.11 14.40
CA VAL A 154 1.23 -5.31 15.28
C VAL A 154 1.06 -6.80 15.54
N ALA A 155 0.92 -7.59 14.47
CA ALA A 155 0.77 -9.04 14.58
C ALA A 155 1.95 -9.69 15.34
N MET A 156 3.18 -9.25 15.08
CA MET A 156 4.34 -9.75 15.81
C MET A 156 4.31 -9.40 17.30
N LYS A 157 3.92 -8.17 17.66
CA LYS A 157 3.78 -7.77 19.06
C LYS A 157 2.72 -8.60 19.78
N GLU A 158 1.62 -8.92 19.11
CA GLU A 158 0.51 -9.74 19.65
C GLU A 158 0.90 -11.19 19.92
N THR A 159 1.90 -11.74 19.21
CA THR A 159 2.41 -13.09 19.51
C THR A 159 3.07 -13.22 20.88
N GLY A 160 3.45 -12.11 21.53
CA GLY A 160 4.10 -12.11 22.84
C GLY A 160 5.51 -12.70 22.86
N VAL A 161 6.12 -12.97 21.69
CA VAL A 161 7.47 -13.52 21.59
C VAL A 161 8.52 -12.45 21.88
N PRO A 162 9.65 -12.78 22.54
CA PRO A 162 10.74 -11.83 22.77
C PRO A 162 11.26 -11.20 21.48
N LEU A 163 11.29 -9.86 21.44
CA LEU A 163 11.74 -9.08 20.29
C LEU A 163 13.27 -9.05 20.22
N SER A 164 13.88 -10.13 19.73
CA SER A 164 15.33 -10.17 19.50
C SER A 164 15.69 -9.49 18.18
N LEU A 165 16.29 -8.30 18.28
CA LEU A 165 16.68 -7.50 17.12
C LEU A 165 17.51 -8.29 16.08
N PRO A 166 18.53 -9.10 16.46
CA PRO A 166 19.28 -9.89 15.49
C PRO A 166 18.42 -10.89 14.71
N ALA A 167 17.51 -11.60 15.38
CA ALA A 167 16.64 -12.57 14.72
C ALA A 167 15.63 -11.87 13.80
N LEU A 168 15.05 -10.76 14.24
CA LEU A 168 14.08 -10.00 13.45
C LEU A 168 14.74 -9.35 12.22
N LEU A 169 15.95 -8.80 12.35
CA LEU A 169 16.70 -8.32 11.19
C LEU A 169 17.08 -9.45 10.23
N THR A 170 17.44 -10.63 10.76
CA THR A 170 17.70 -11.81 9.94
C THR A 170 16.46 -12.23 9.18
N ALA A 171 15.28 -12.23 9.83
CA ALA A 171 14.01 -12.52 9.17
C ALA A 171 13.68 -11.50 8.07
N VAL A 172 13.97 -10.20 8.29
CA VAL A 172 13.81 -9.16 7.25
C VAL A 172 14.73 -9.43 6.06
N VAL A 173 16.00 -9.78 6.29
CA VAL A 173 16.96 -10.10 5.20
C VAL A 173 16.52 -11.34 4.42
N ILE A 174 16.12 -12.41 5.11
CA ILE A 174 15.62 -13.64 4.48
C ILE A 174 14.35 -13.34 3.67
N GLY A 175 13.40 -12.59 4.24
CA GLY A 175 12.17 -12.20 3.55
C GLY A 175 12.44 -11.35 2.31
N ALA A 176 13.37 -10.40 2.40
CA ALA A 176 13.78 -9.57 1.26
C ALA A 176 14.46 -10.40 0.17
N ALA A 177 15.38 -11.30 0.54
CA ALA A 177 16.04 -12.20 -0.40
C ALA A 177 15.04 -13.15 -1.08
N ALA A 178 14.13 -13.75 -0.31
CA ALA A 178 13.08 -14.61 -0.83
C ALA A 178 12.16 -13.84 -1.79
N GLY A 179 11.70 -12.64 -1.41
CA GLY A 179 10.89 -11.77 -2.25
C GLY A 179 11.59 -11.40 -3.56
N PHE A 180 12.87 -11.02 -3.50
CA PHE A 180 13.67 -10.72 -4.69
C PHE A 180 13.79 -11.95 -5.61
N LEU A 181 14.15 -13.11 -5.06
CA LEU A 181 14.28 -14.35 -5.84
C LEU A 181 12.94 -14.76 -6.46
N LEU A 182 11.84 -14.63 -5.74
CA LEU A 182 10.49 -14.91 -6.26
C LEU A 182 10.12 -13.96 -7.42
N VAL A 183 10.39 -12.66 -7.29
CA VAL A 183 10.10 -11.70 -8.37
C VAL A 183 10.89 -12.04 -9.63
N VAL A 184 12.19 -12.33 -9.52
CA VAL A 184 13.03 -12.64 -10.68
C VAL A 184 12.71 -14.00 -11.30
N SER A 185 12.38 -15.01 -10.49
CA SER A 185 12.13 -16.38 -10.98
C SER A 185 10.70 -16.61 -11.48
N LEU A 186 9.70 -16.02 -10.83
CA LEU A 186 8.29 -16.22 -11.15
C LEU A 186 7.66 -15.06 -11.93
N GLY A 187 8.26 -13.86 -11.93
CA GLY A 187 7.68 -12.64 -12.51
C GLY A 187 7.29 -12.80 -13.99
N ASP A 188 8.21 -13.24 -14.84
CA ASP A 188 7.94 -13.44 -16.26
C ASP A 188 6.87 -14.51 -16.51
N ARG A 189 6.88 -15.58 -15.71
CA ARG A 189 5.88 -16.65 -15.82
C ARG A 189 4.51 -16.13 -15.42
N TYR A 190 4.43 -15.35 -14.35
CA TYR A 190 3.22 -14.68 -13.92
C TYR A 190 2.70 -13.74 -15.01
N LEU A 191 3.53 -12.85 -15.54
CA LEU A 191 3.14 -11.89 -16.59
C LEU A 191 2.69 -12.58 -17.88
N ARG A 192 3.37 -13.65 -18.31
CA ARG A 192 2.93 -14.44 -19.47
C ARG A 192 1.60 -15.16 -19.25
N THR A 193 1.33 -15.59 -18.02
CA THR A 193 0.09 -16.31 -17.69
C THR A 193 -1.07 -15.33 -17.59
N VAL A 194 -0.93 -14.28 -16.79
CA VAL A 194 -1.95 -13.24 -16.59
C VAL A 194 -2.18 -12.43 -17.87
N GLY A 195 -1.14 -12.15 -18.65
CA GLY A 195 -1.25 -11.42 -19.92
C GLY A 195 -2.00 -12.17 -21.01
N ARG A 196 -2.25 -13.48 -20.84
CA ARG A 196 -3.09 -14.29 -21.75
C ARG A 196 -4.53 -14.44 -21.26
N MET A 197 -4.83 -13.98 -20.06
CA MET A 197 -6.17 -14.10 -19.47
C MET A 197 -6.96 -12.82 -19.73
N GLU A 198 -8.28 -12.98 -19.86
CA GLU A 198 -9.22 -11.86 -19.83
C GLU A 198 -9.11 -11.14 -18.48
N TYR A 199 -8.77 -9.84 -18.52
CA TYR A 199 -8.55 -9.04 -17.32
C TYR A 199 -9.78 -8.97 -16.42
N THR A 200 -10.97 -8.99 -17.03
CA THR A 200 -12.23 -9.09 -16.30
C THR A 200 -12.28 -10.32 -15.41
N THR A 201 -11.82 -11.48 -15.89
CA THR A 201 -11.79 -12.73 -15.12
C THR A 201 -10.79 -12.63 -13.98
N VAL A 202 -9.59 -12.11 -14.24
CA VAL A 202 -8.56 -11.93 -13.22
C VAL A 202 -9.02 -10.95 -12.14
N SER A 203 -9.50 -9.78 -12.53
CA SER A 203 -10.04 -8.77 -11.59
C SER A 203 -11.21 -9.31 -10.78
N THR A 204 -12.14 -10.05 -11.39
CA THR A 204 -13.29 -10.63 -10.67
C THR A 204 -12.83 -11.69 -9.67
N ALA A 205 -11.88 -12.56 -10.04
CA ALA A 205 -11.33 -13.55 -9.13
C ALA A 205 -10.63 -12.91 -7.93
N VAL A 206 -9.82 -11.87 -8.15
CA VAL A 206 -9.15 -11.14 -7.06
C VAL A 206 -10.17 -10.39 -6.20
N LEU A 207 -11.18 -9.74 -6.80
CA LEU A 207 -12.26 -9.08 -6.05
C LEU A 207 -13.02 -10.08 -5.17
N ALA A 208 -13.39 -11.24 -5.72
CA ALA A 208 -14.06 -12.30 -4.95
C ALA A 208 -13.18 -12.80 -3.80
N PHE A 209 -11.88 -12.94 -4.02
CA PHE A 209 -10.92 -13.28 -2.98
C PHE A 209 -10.84 -12.21 -1.89
N LEU A 210 -10.81 -10.92 -2.24
CA LEU A 210 -10.80 -9.82 -1.28
C LEU A 210 -12.10 -9.74 -0.47
N VAL A 211 -13.26 -10.01 -1.09
CA VAL A 211 -14.54 -10.13 -0.40
C VAL A 211 -14.53 -11.31 0.56
N ALA A 212 -14.00 -12.46 0.14
CA ALA A 212 -13.87 -13.65 0.99
C ALA A 212 -12.95 -13.38 2.18
N LEU A 213 -11.80 -12.72 1.98
CA LEU A 213 -10.93 -12.31 3.08
C LEU A 213 -11.61 -11.32 4.02
N SER A 214 -12.36 -10.35 3.49
CA SER A 214 -13.14 -9.41 4.30
C SER A 214 -14.18 -10.13 5.15
N TYR A 215 -14.89 -11.10 4.58
CA TYR A 215 -15.82 -11.94 5.34
C TYR A 215 -15.10 -12.76 6.40
N LEU A 216 -13.98 -13.38 6.05
CA LEU A 216 -13.26 -14.29 6.91
C LEU A 216 -12.65 -13.57 8.14
N PHE A 217 -12.17 -12.34 7.95
CA PHE A 217 -11.59 -11.53 9.03
C PHE A 217 -12.60 -10.64 9.76
N THR A 218 -13.72 -10.26 9.15
CA THR A 218 -14.61 -9.23 9.74
C THR A 218 -16.10 -9.52 9.58
N GLY A 219 -16.45 -10.73 9.16
CA GLY A 219 -17.83 -11.18 8.98
C GLY A 219 -18.57 -10.42 7.87
N LEU A 220 -19.91 -10.52 7.89
CA LEU A 220 -20.77 -9.80 6.94
C LEU A 220 -20.66 -8.28 7.11
N PHE A 221 -20.44 -7.80 8.34
CA PHE A 221 -20.23 -6.38 8.61
C PHE A 221 -19.03 -5.85 7.83
N GLY A 222 -17.91 -6.57 7.88
CA GLY A 222 -16.71 -6.28 7.11
C GLY A 222 -16.91 -6.24 5.60
N VAL A 223 -17.71 -7.15 5.05
CA VAL A 223 -18.07 -7.11 3.63
C VAL A 223 -18.87 -5.85 3.29
N GLY A 224 -19.80 -5.44 4.15
CA GLY A 224 -20.52 -4.17 4.01
C GLY A 224 -19.56 -2.97 3.99
N VAL A 225 -18.61 -2.94 4.93
CA VAL A 225 -17.58 -1.90 4.98
C VAL A 225 -16.68 -1.93 3.76
N PHE A 226 -16.28 -3.11 3.26
CA PHE A 226 -15.51 -3.26 2.02
C PHE A 226 -16.24 -2.64 0.82
N VAL A 227 -17.55 -2.85 0.69
CA VAL A 227 -18.34 -2.28 -0.41
C VAL A 227 -18.38 -0.75 -0.31
N VAL A 228 -18.63 -0.19 0.87
CA VAL A 228 -18.61 1.26 1.09
C VAL A 228 -17.21 1.82 0.82
N ALA A 229 -16.17 1.17 1.34
CA ALA A 229 -14.78 1.51 1.09
C ALA A 229 -14.44 1.50 -0.40
N ALA A 230 -14.92 0.53 -1.17
CA ALA A 230 -14.75 0.46 -2.63
C ALA A 230 -15.43 1.64 -3.34
N THR A 231 -16.63 2.04 -2.92
CA THR A 231 -17.29 3.22 -3.50
C THR A 231 -16.54 4.52 -3.21
N VAL A 232 -16.01 4.69 -2.00
CA VAL A 232 -15.18 5.85 -1.63
C VAL A 232 -13.84 5.80 -2.38
N GLY A 233 -13.27 4.61 -2.53
CA GLY A 233 -12.01 4.37 -3.24
C GLY A 233 -12.05 4.68 -4.74
N LEU A 234 -13.24 4.70 -5.33
CA LEU A 234 -13.45 5.13 -6.72
C LEU A 234 -13.45 6.66 -6.87
N LEU A 235 -13.51 7.45 -5.80
CA LEU A 235 -13.53 8.92 -5.90
C LEU A 235 -12.25 9.49 -6.53
N PRO A 236 -11.02 9.13 -6.09
CA PRO A 236 -9.81 9.74 -6.63
C PRO A 236 -9.64 9.66 -8.15
N PRO A 237 -9.78 8.48 -8.80
CA PRO A 237 -9.65 8.41 -10.25
C PRO A 237 -10.73 9.21 -10.99
N ARG A 238 -11.94 9.36 -10.42
CA ARG A 238 -13.05 10.10 -11.06
C ARG A 238 -12.89 11.62 -10.95
N PHE A 239 -12.19 12.10 -9.93
CA PHE A 239 -11.87 13.52 -9.76
C PHE A 239 -10.46 13.89 -10.28
N GLY A 240 -9.65 12.92 -10.70
CA GLY A 240 -8.27 13.16 -11.12
C GLY A 240 -7.39 13.66 -9.98
N THR A 241 -7.60 13.14 -8.77
CA THR A 241 -6.83 13.45 -7.56
C THR A 241 -6.02 12.25 -7.12
N ARG A 242 -4.96 12.47 -6.34
CA ARG A 242 -4.08 11.41 -5.86
C ARG A 242 -4.80 10.55 -4.82
N ARG A 243 -4.61 9.23 -4.90
CA ARG A 243 -5.19 8.25 -3.96
C ARG A 243 -4.70 8.42 -2.52
N VAL A 244 -3.61 9.16 -2.29
CA VAL A 244 -3.07 9.43 -0.95
C VAL A 244 -4.10 10.05 0.01
N HIS A 245 -5.08 10.80 -0.49
CA HIS A 245 -6.13 11.41 0.34
C HIS A 245 -7.04 10.36 1.00
N LEU A 246 -7.16 9.15 0.45
CA LEU A 246 -7.92 8.06 1.08
C LEU A 246 -7.27 7.55 2.38
N MET A 247 -6.00 7.88 2.64
CA MET A 247 -5.38 7.66 3.96
C MET A 247 -6.03 8.49 5.07
N GLY A 248 -6.94 9.42 4.72
CA GLY A 248 -7.86 10.04 5.68
C GLY A 248 -8.59 9.02 6.55
N VAL A 249 -8.80 7.79 6.08
CA VAL A 249 -9.35 6.68 6.88
C VAL A 249 -8.57 6.41 8.16
N LEU A 250 -7.25 6.62 8.18
CA LEU A 250 -6.42 6.48 9.38
C LEU A 250 -6.13 7.85 10.01
N ILE A 251 -5.78 8.84 9.17
CA ILE A 251 -5.34 10.16 9.64
C ILE A 251 -6.49 10.90 10.34
N GLY A 252 -7.70 10.85 9.79
CA GLY A 252 -8.86 11.55 10.35
C GLY A 252 -9.15 11.12 11.79
N PRO A 253 -9.35 9.82 12.07
CA PRO A 253 -9.56 9.31 13.42
C PRO A 253 -8.40 9.61 14.37
N LEU A 254 -7.15 9.54 13.90
CA LEU A 254 -5.97 9.87 14.72
C LEU A 254 -5.85 11.36 15.07
N MET A 255 -6.54 12.25 14.35
CA MET A 255 -6.55 13.70 14.63
C MET A 255 -7.61 14.10 15.65
N LEU A 256 -8.58 13.23 15.94
CA LEU A 256 -9.65 13.43 16.92
C LEU A 256 -9.24 12.90 18.29
#